data_AF-A0AA36CFP5-F1
#
_entry.id   AF-A0AA36CFP5-F1
#
_cell.length_a   1.000
_cell.length_b   1.000
_cell.length_c   1.000
_cell.angle_alpha   90.00
_cell.angle_beta   90.00
_cell.angle_gamma   90.00
#
_symmetry.space_group_name_H-M   'P 1'
#
loop_
_entity.id
_entity.type
_entity.pdbx_description
1 polymer ?
#
loop_
_entity_poly.entity_id
_entity_poly.type
_entity_poly.pdbx_seq_one_letter_code
_entity_poly.pdbx_strand_id
1 'polypeptide(L)'
;MAAAVLHNELPILDDGEEPEVIEVSPDVEELDLTRCRIKKIEDFDFLKKISFFCLRWNLIKKIEGLSNLTTLTKLDLYDNQIEKIEGLETLVNLVELDLSFNRIQKLEGLSTLVNLETLFLVHNKLEKIEGLENCKALEYLELGDNRIKKIENLENNINLRRLFLGANQIRKIENVGHLLYLDVLSLPANILTKMEGLDELPHLKELYLAQNGIQRIEGVAGLRDLQILDLNHNRLEEARGFSHLQNLTDFWAKQNKLPDWSVVDEELVLLPKIDLVYLENNPFSENEDYRPRVIRTLPTITRLDSDFCRAPSQNNEDEDEAAAV
;
A
#
# COMPACT_ATOMS: atom_id res chain seq x y z
N MET A 1 -22.92 -32.46 -4.20
CA MET A 1 -23.38 -31.15 -3.70
C MET A 1 -23.61 -31.28 -2.22
N ALA A 2 -23.00 -30.40 -1.43
CA ALA A 2 -23.30 -30.21 -0.01
C ALA A 2 -23.92 -28.82 0.15
N ALA A 3 -24.88 -28.68 1.06
CA ALA A 3 -25.56 -27.42 1.30
C ALA A 3 -24.89 -26.69 2.46
N ALA A 4 -24.57 -25.41 2.28
CA ALA A 4 -24.21 -24.51 3.38
C ALA A 4 -25.39 -23.54 3.61
N VAL A 5 -25.75 -23.33 4.89
CA VAL A 5 -26.87 -22.48 5.27
C VAL A 5 -26.34 -21.08 5.61
N LEU A 6 -26.81 -20.05 4.92
CA LEU A 6 -26.44 -18.67 5.24
C LEU A 6 -27.48 -18.06 6.18
N HIS A 7 -27.07 -17.81 7.43
CA HIS A 7 -27.92 -17.19 8.44
C HIS A 7 -27.98 -15.67 8.25
N ASN A 8 -28.92 -15.20 7.44
CA ASN A 8 -29.26 -13.79 7.28
C ASN A 8 -30.37 -13.42 8.26
N GLU A 9 -30.17 -12.47 9.19
CA GLU A 9 -31.32 -11.78 9.81
C GLU A 9 -31.27 -10.30 9.43
N LEU A 10 -32.37 -9.82 8.84
CA LEU A 10 -32.54 -8.43 8.43
C LEU A 10 -32.75 -7.52 9.65
N PRO A 11 -32.15 -6.31 9.70
CA PRO A 11 -32.61 -5.31 10.63
C PRO A 11 -33.89 -4.67 10.06
N ILE A 12 -35.02 -5.06 10.65
CA ILE A 12 -36.34 -4.40 10.63
C ILE A 12 -37.25 -4.78 9.45
N LEU A 13 -38.20 -5.67 9.77
CA LEU A 13 -39.51 -5.99 9.14
C LEU A 13 -39.50 -6.77 7.81
N ASP A 14 -39.20 -8.07 7.86
CA ASP A 14 -40.17 -9.13 7.48
C ASP A 14 -39.74 -10.46 8.14
N ASP A 15 -40.61 -11.05 8.96
CA ASP A 15 -40.32 -12.12 9.92
C ASP A 15 -40.39 -13.53 9.27
N GLY A 16 -39.98 -13.66 8.00
CA GLY A 16 -40.34 -14.84 7.20
C GLY A 16 -39.43 -15.27 6.04
N GLU A 17 -38.26 -14.66 5.81
CA GLU A 17 -37.34 -15.20 4.80
C GLU A 17 -36.53 -16.37 5.38
N GLU A 18 -36.69 -17.56 4.80
CA GLU A 18 -35.88 -18.74 5.12
C GLU A 18 -34.39 -18.43 4.87
N PRO A 19 -33.46 -18.99 5.68
CA PRO A 19 -32.04 -18.79 5.47
C PRO A 19 -31.66 -19.21 4.05
N GLU A 20 -30.87 -18.38 3.37
CA GLU A 20 -30.46 -18.62 1.99
C GLU A 20 -29.53 -19.84 1.99
N VAL A 21 -29.98 -20.95 1.40
CA VAL A 21 -29.19 -22.18 1.28
C VAL A 21 -28.42 -22.13 -0.03
N ILE A 22 -27.10 -22.17 0.06
CA ILE A 22 -26.22 -22.27 -1.11
C ILE A 22 -25.77 -23.73 -1.27
N GLU A 23 -25.93 -24.28 -2.48
CA GLU A 23 -25.35 -25.57 -2.79
C GLU A 23 -23.93 -25.40 -3.32
N VAL A 24 -22.96 -25.97 -2.61
CA VAL A 24 -21.54 -25.87 -2.93
C VAL A 24 -20.97 -27.27 -3.15
N SER A 25 -20.10 -27.41 -4.16
CA SER A 25 -19.38 -28.66 -4.39
C SER A 25 -18.32 -28.86 -3.28
N PRO A 26 -18.21 -30.04 -2.66
CA PRO A 26 -17.13 -30.33 -1.69
C PRO A 26 -15.71 -30.25 -2.27
N ASP A 27 -15.60 -30.40 -3.59
CA ASP A 27 -14.34 -30.36 -4.33
C ASP A 27 -13.98 -28.95 -4.85
N VAL A 28 -14.72 -27.92 -4.46
CA VAL A 28 -14.43 -26.54 -4.90
C VAL A 28 -13.08 -26.07 -4.36
N GLU A 29 -12.29 -25.44 -5.24
CA GLU A 29 -11.00 -24.84 -4.88
C GLU A 29 -11.17 -23.36 -4.51
N GLU A 30 -12.12 -22.66 -5.15
CA GLU A 30 -12.39 -21.25 -4.90
C GLU A 30 -13.88 -21.00 -4.63
N LEU A 31 -14.19 -20.36 -3.51
CA LEU A 31 -15.56 -20.02 -3.13
C LEU A 31 -15.67 -18.53 -2.88
N ASP A 32 -16.52 -17.86 -3.66
CA ASP A 32 -16.84 -16.45 -3.52
C ASP A 32 -18.27 -16.25 -3.03
N LEU A 33 -18.41 -15.70 -1.83
CA LEU A 33 -19.66 -15.35 -1.16
C LEU A 33 -19.72 -13.84 -0.88
N THR A 34 -19.27 -13.05 -1.84
CA THR A 34 -19.33 -11.59 -1.77
C THR A 34 -20.77 -11.09 -1.67
N ARG A 35 -21.05 -10.19 -0.71
CA ARG A 35 -22.38 -9.55 -0.51
C ARG A 35 -23.53 -10.51 -0.17
N CYS A 36 -23.24 -11.67 0.41
CA CYS A 36 -24.26 -12.63 0.83
C CYS A 36 -24.90 -12.32 2.20
N ARG A 37 -24.54 -11.20 2.85
CA ARG A 37 -25.01 -10.76 4.19
C ARG A 37 -24.69 -11.74 5.33
N ILE A 38 -23.68 -12.58 5.13
CA ILE A 38 -23.24 -13.61 6.08
C ILE A 38 -22.84 -12.95 7.40
N LYS A 39 -23.41 -13.41 8.51
CA LYS A 39 -23.09 -12.90 9.85
C LYS A 39 -22.06 -13.76 10.58
N LYS A 40 -21.99 -15.04 10.23
CA LYS A 40 -21.16 -16.05 10.88
C LYS A 40 -20.65 -17.03 9.84
N ILE A 41 -19.38 -17.41 9.98
CA ILE A 41 -18.76 -18.44 9.17
C ILE A 41 -19.02 -19.77 9.87
N GLU A 42 -19.96 -20.56 9.37
CA GLU A 42 -20.30 -21.88 9.89
C GLU A 42 -20.71 -22.81 8.76
N ASP A 43 -20.71 -24.12 9.04
CA ASP A 43 -21.12 -25.18 8.11
C ASP A 43 -20.27 -25.34 6.83
N PHE A 44 -19.03 -24.83 6.80
CA PHE A 44 -18.10 -24.99 5.68
C PHE A 44 -17.10 -26.16 5.84
N ASP A 45 -17.20 -26.96 6.89
CA ASP A 45 -16.24 -28.03 7.24
C ASP A 45 -16.05 -29.10 6.14
N PHE A 46 -17.01 -29.22 5.22
CA PHE A 46 -16.95 -30.18 4.12
C PHE A 46 -16.02 -29.77 2.97
N LEU A 47 -15.57 -28.51 2.94
CA LEU A 47 -14.68 -27.96 1.90
C LEU A 47 -13.24 -28.42 2.12
N LYS A 48 -12.88 -29.60 1.61
CA LYS A 48 -11.56 -30.22 1.85
C LYS A 48 -10.48 -29.81 0.85
N LYS A 49 -10.84 -29.10 -0.23
CA LYS A 49 -9.93 -28.67 -1.31
C LYS A 49 -9.86 -27.16 -1.49
N ILE A 50 -10.61 -26.38 -0.71
CA ILE A 50 -10.66 -24.94 -0.86
C ILE A 50 -9.29 -24.31 -0.60
N SER A 51 -8.79 -23.57 -1.57
CA SER A 51 -7.56 -22.80 -1.52
C SER A 51 -7.82 -21.30 -1.41
N PHE A 52 -8.96 -20.81 -1.91
CA PHE A 52 -9.38 -19.42 -1.81
C PHE A 52 -10.80 -19.30 -1.29
N PHE A 53 -10.98 -18.52 -0.22
CA PHE A 53 -12.30 -18.19 0.33
C PHE A 53 -12.50 -16.68 0.37
N CYS A 54 -13.45 -16.20 -0.42
CA CYS A 54 -13.82 -14.79 -0.54
C CYS A 54 -15.15 -14.53 0.17
N LEU A 55 -15.11 -13.66 1.19
CA LEU A 55 -16.22 -13.29 2.07
C LEU A 55 -16.39 -11.77 2.14
N ARG A 56 -16.06 -11.06 1.04
CA ARG A 56 -16.12 -9.60 0.96
C ARG A 56 -17.53 -9.06 1.20
N TRP A 57 -17.65 -7.88 1.81
CA TRP A 57 -18.94 -7.17 1.95
C TRP A 57 -20.03 -7.98 2.67
N ASN A 58 -19.65 -8.63 3.78
CA ASN A 58 -20.58 -9.37 4.62
C ASN A 58 -20.76 -8.68 5.99
N LEU A 59 -21.43 -9.35 6.93
CA LEU A 59 -21.74 -8.84 8.27
C LEU A 59 -20.98 -9.61 9.36
N ILE A 60 -19.86 -10.24 9.00
CA ILE A 60 -19.09 -11.14 9.87
C ILE A 60 -18.46 -10.33 11.00
N LYS A 61 -18.68 -10.75 12.24
CA LYS A 61 -18.14 -10.07 13.44
C LYS A 61 -16.94 -10.78 14.05
N LYS A 62 -16.78 -12.08 13.75
CA LYS A 62 -15.73 -12.93 14.30
C LYS A 62 -15.22 -13.87 13.24
N ILE A 63 -13.92 -14.10 13.27
CA ILE A 63 -13.28 -15.14 12.47
C ILE A 63 -13.43 -16.44 13.26
N GLU A 64 -14.32 -17.30 12.81
CA GLU A 64 -14.62 -18.60 13.43
C GLU A 64 -14.98 -19.62 12.33
N GLY A 65 -15.13 -20.90 12.68
CA GLY A 65 -15.56 -21.93 11.71
C GLY A 65 -14.58 -22.24 10.57
N LEU A 66 -13.34 -21.75 10.64
CA LEU A 66 -12.30 -21.98 9.63
C LEU A 66 -11.33 -23.12 9.99
N SER A 67 -11.44 -23.71 11.18
CA SER A 67 -10.41 -24.61 11.73
C SER A 67 -10.13 -25.87 10.91
N ASN A 68 -11.10 -26.30 10.09
CA ASN A 68 -10.97 -27.46 9.21
C ASN A 68 -10.52 -27.12 7.78
N LEU A 69 -10.41 -25.84 7.43
CA LEU A 69 -10.08 -25.35 6.09
C LEU A 69 -8.57 -25.16 5.92
N THR A 70 -7.79 -26.15 6.33
CA THR A 70 -6.32 -26.07 6.41
C THR A 70 -5.62 -25.99 5.05
N THR A 71 -6.34 -26.21 3.95
CA THR A 71 -5.85 -26.02 2.58
C THR A 71 -5.90 -24.57 2.10
N LEU A 72 -6.48 -23.66 2.88
CA LEU A 72 -6.56 -22.25 2.49
C LEU A 72 -5.16 -21.64 2.33
N THR A 73 -4.99 -21.01 1.17
CA THR A 73 -3.83 -20.19 0.81
C THR A 73 -4.20 -18.71 0.72
N LYS A 74 -5.47 -18.40 0.44
CA LYS A 74 -6.00 -17.04 0.35
C LYS A 74 -7.31 -16.92 1.13
N LEU A 75 -7.41 -15.90 1.97
CA LEU A 75 -8.64 -15.59 2.71
C LEU A 75 -8.92 -14.10 2.60
N ASP A 76 -10.11 -13.77 2.09
CA ASP A 76 -10.54 -12.39 1.89
C ASP A 76 -11.78 -12.11 2.73
N LEU A 77 -11.60 -11.25 3.74
CA LEU A 77 -12.61 -10.80 4.69
C LEU A 77 -12.81 -9.27 4.61
N TYR A 78 -12.49 -8.68 3.46
CA TYR A 78 -12.65 -7.25 3.21
C TYR A 78 -14.08 -6.75 3.52
N ASP A 79 -14.17 -5.60 4.19
CA ASP A 79 -15.42 -4.90 4.51
C ASP A 79 -16.44 -5.80 5.23
N ASN A 80 -16.07 -6.12 6.48
CA ASN A 80 -16.86 -6.86 7.46
C ASN A 80 -16.89 -6.06 8.77
N GLN A 81 -17.29 -6.71 9.87
CA GLN A 81 -17.42 -6.08 11.20
C GLN A 81 -16.48 -6.72 12.22
N ILE A 82 -15.37 -7.29 11.78
CA ILE A 82 -14.42 -8.04 12.62
C ILE A 82 -13.68 -7.07 13.55
N GLU A 83 -13.64 -7.37 14.84
CA GLU A 83 -12.98 -6.54 15.85
C GLU A 83 -11.63 -7.09 16.30
N LYS A 84 -11.39 -8.39 16.06
CA LYS A 84 -10.21 -9.10 16.53
C LYS A 84 -9.79 -10.17 15.52
N ILE A 85 -8.47 -10.30 15.34
CA ILE A 85 -7.85 -11.37 14.57
C ILE A 85 -7.68 -12.58 15.50
N GLU A 86 -8.45 -13.63 15.25
CA GLU A 86 -8.46 -14.88 16.00
C GLU A 86 -8.95 -16.03 15.10
N GLY A 87 -8.83 -17.29 15.52
CA GLY A 87 -9.41 -18.40 14.76
C GLY A 87 -8.66 -18.77 13.47
N LEU A 88 -7.49 -18.18 13.25
CA LEU A 88 -6.60 -18.45 12.10
C LEU A 88 -5.49 -19.45 12.42
N GLU A 89 -5.45 -20.00 13.64
CA GLU A 89 -4.29 -20.71 14.18
C GLU A 89 -3.93 -21.98 13.38
N THR A 90 -4.92 -22.56 12.69
CA THR A 90 -4.81 -23.78 11.88
C THR A 90 -4.49 -23.51 10.40
N LEU A 91 -4.60 -22.27 9.93
CA LEU A 91 -4.44 -21.88 8.52
C LEU A 91 -2.97 -21.64 8.16
N VAL A 92 -2.11 -22.60 8.51
CA VAL A 92 -0.64 -22.47 8.40
C VAL A 92 -0.13 -22.34 6.95
N ASN A 93 -0.98 -22.62 5.97
CA ASN A 93 -0.67 -22.52 4.54
C ASN A 93 -1.11 -21.17 3.93
N LEU A 94 -1.63 -20.24 4.75
CA LEU A 94 -2.11 -18.96 4.26
C LEU A 94 -0.94 -18.10 3.77
N VAL A 95 -1.06 -17.61 2.54
CA VAL A 95 -0.11 -16.76 1.82
C VAL A 95 -0.64 -15.34 1.70
N GLU A 96 -1.95 -15.19 1.51
CA GLU A 96 -2.63 -13.89 1.35
C GLU A 96 -3.81 -13.76 2.30
N LEU A 97 -3.86 -12.64 3.04
CA LEU A 97 -4.93 -12.32 3.97
C LEU A 97 -5.38 -10.86 3.79
N ASP A 98 -6.65 -10.67 3.43
CA ASP A 98 -7.28 -9.34 3.42
C ASP A 98 -8.27 -9.21 4.57
N LEU A 99 -7.98 -8.29 5.49
CA LEU A 99 -8.80 -7.90 6.64
C LEU A 99 -9.13 -6.40 6.59
N SER A 100 -9.03 -5.78 5.42
CA SER A 100 -9.30 -4.36 5.25
C SER A 100 -10.77 -4.01 5.51
N PHE A 101 -11.04 -2.75 5.86
CA PHE A 101 -12.37 -2.23 6.15
C PHE A 101 -13.09 -3.00 7.26
N ASN A 102 -12.37 -3.31 8.33
CA ASN A 102 -12.92 -3.94 9.52
C ASN A 102 -12.82 -2.97 10.72
N ARG A 103 -12.93 -3.49 11.95
CA ARG A 103 -12.90 -2.71 13.19
C ARG A 103 -11.77 -3.17 14.11
N ILE A 104 -10.73 -3.77 13.54
CA ILE A 104 -9.62 -4.40 14.26
C ILE A 104 -8.80 -3.33 14.98
N GLN A 105 -8.55 -3.55 16.27
CA GLN A 105 -7.83 -2.59 17.12
C GLN A 105 -6.38 -2.99 17.40
N LYS A 106 -6.06 -4.29 17.27
CA LYS A 106 -4.75 -4.85 17.55
C LYS A 106 -4.34 -5.83 16.48
N LEU A 107 -3.05 -5.80 16.15
CA LEU A 107 -2.43 -6.75 15.25
C LEU A 107 -1.95 -7.94 16.07
N GLU A 108 -2.77 -8.99 16.12
CA GLU A 108 -2.52 -10.20 16.92
C GLU A 108 -3.02 -11.45 16.16
N GLY A 109 -2.84 -12.64 16.72
CA GLY A 109 -3.41 -13.87 16.13
C GLY A 109 -2.77 -14.35 14.82
N LEU A 110 -1.65 -13.75 14.39
CA LEU A 110 -0.93 -14.11 13.16
C LEU A 110 0.30 -14.99 13.39
N SER A 111 0.58 -15.40 14.64
CA SER A 111 1.84 -16.02 15.03
C SER A 111 2.13 -17.38 14.36
N THR A 112 1.11 -18.05 13.84
CA THR A 112 1.21 -19.35 13.14
C THR A 112 1.30 -19.20 11.62
N LEU A 113 1.05 -18.01 11.06
CA LEU A 113 0.99 -17.76 9.61
C LEU A 113 2.38 -17.49 9.02
N VAL A 114 3.28 -18.45 9.17
CA VAL A 114 4.70 -18.30 8.81
C VAL A 114 4.95 -18.16 7.30
N ASN A 115 3.97 -18.55 6.48
CA ASN A 115 4.01 -18.48 5.01
C ASN A 115 3.30 -17.23 4.47
N LEU A 116 2.83 -16.32 5.33
CA LEU A 116 2.09 -15.14 4.89
C LEU A 116 3.03 -14.17 4.15
N GLU A 117 2.74 -13.92 2.88
CA GLU A 117 3.52 -13.05 1.98
C GLU A 117 2.83 -11.69 1.81
N THR A 118 1.49 -11.68 1.82
CA THR A 118 0.68 -10.47 1.58
C THR A 118 -0.37 -10.29 2.67
N LEU A 119 -0.37 -9.11 3.30
CA LEU A 119 -1.32 -8.75 4.35
C LEU A 119 -1.91 -7.35 4.12
N PHE A 120 -3.24 -7.30 4.01
CA PHE A 120 -4.00 -6.05 3.90
C PHE A 120 -4.84 -5.80 5.15
N LEU A 121 -4.69 -4.62 5.74
CA LEU A 121 -5.38 -4.17 6.95
C LEU A 121 -5.84 -2.70 6.81
N VAL A 122 -6.13 -2.25 5.59
CA VAL A 122 -6.57 -0.87 5.31
C VAL A 122 -7.82 -0.54 6.11
N HIS A 123 -7.99 0.70 6.56
CA HIS A 123 -9.24 1.16 7.18
C HIS A 123 -9.64 0.30 8.39
N ASN A 124 -8.76 0.26 9.39
CA ASN A 124 -8.99 -0.39 10.68
C ASN A 124 -8.76 0.63 11.81
N LYS A 125 -8.55 0.17 13.05
CA LYS A 125 -8.33 1.00 14.23
C LYS A 125 -6.99 0.69 14.90
N LEU A 126 -6.02 0.19 14.15
CA LEU A 126 -4.71 -0.19 14.67
C LEU A 126 -3.95 1.04 15.16
N GLU A 127 -3.40 0.98 16.37
CA GLU A 127 -2.57 2.07 16.92
C GLU A 127 -1.07 1.79 16.84
N LYS A 128 -0.69 0.53 16.63
CA LYS A 128 0.69 0.05 16.61
C LYS A 128 0.86 -1.08 15.60
N ILE A 129 2.10 -1.23 15.14
CA ILE A 129 2.56 -2.41 14.44
C ILE A 129 3.09 -3.37 15.51
N GLU A 130 2.53 -4.58 15.60
CA GLU A 130 2.90 -5.61 16.58
C GLU A 130 2.43 -6.99 16.05
N GLY A 131 2.91 -8.12 16.61
CA GLY A 131 2.35 -9.44 16.28
C GLY A 131 2.76 -9.99 14.89
N LEU A 132 3.74 -9.38 14.22
CA LEU A 132 4.27 -9.79 12.92
C LEU A 132 5.60 -10.56 13.00
N GLU A 133 6.07 -10.90 14.21
CA GLU A 133 7.43 -11.40 14.45
C GLU A 133 7.70 -12.75 13.75
N ASN A 134 6.66 -13.54 13.52
CA ASN A 134 6.74 -14.84 12.85
C ASN A 134 6.38 -14.79 11.35
N CYS A 135 5.82 -13.68 10.85
CA CYS A 135 5.46 -13.51 9.44
C CYS A 135 6.70 -13.13 8.61
N LYS A 136 7.71 -14.00 8.59
CA LYS A 136 9.02 -13.72 7.98
C LYS A 136 9.01 -13.74 6.45
N ALA A 137 8.01 -14.38 5.87
CA ALA A 137 7.79 -14.41 4.41
C ALA A 137 7.13 -13.13 3.88
N LEU A 138 6.74 -12.19 4.74
CA LEU A 138 5.97 -11.02 4.35
C LEU A 138 6.75 -10.13 3.36
N GLU A 139 6.21 -9.95 2.16
CA GLU A 139 6.74 -9.10 1.10
C GLU A 139 5.89 -7.84 0.89
N TYR A 140 4.59 -7.92 1.18
CA TYR A 140 3.63 -6.84 1.00
C TYR A 140 2.84 -6.60 2.29
N LEU A 141 2.96 -5.39 2.85
CA LEU A 141 2.21 -4.97 4.03
C LEU A 141 1.50 -3.64 3.80
N GLU A 142 0.18 -3.67 3.90
CA GLU A 142 -0.67 -2.49 3.76
C GLU A 142 -1.45 -2.20 5.05
N LEU A 143 -1.13 -1.07 5.67
CA LEU A 143 -1.66 -0.59 6.95
C LEU A 143 -2.26 0.82 6.83
N GLY A 144 -2.64 1.22 5.62
CA GLY A 144 -3.24 2.52 5.34
C GLY A 144 -4.53 2.79 6.12
N ASP A 145 -4.84 4.06 6.36
CA ASP A 145 -6.05 4.50 7.07
C ASP A 145 -6.24 3.79 8.42
N ASN A 146 -5.23 3.94 9.27
CA ASN A 146 -5.22 3.43 10.65
C ASN A 146 -4.86 4.58 11.62
N ARG A 147 -4.45 4.25 12.84
CA ARG A 147 -4.08 5.22 13.89
C ARG A 147 -2.65 5.01 14.36
N ILE A 148 -1.81 4.43 13.51
CA ILE A 148 -0.42 4.09 13.81
C ILE A 148 0.38 5.37 13.99
N LYS A 149 1.17 5.43 15.07
CA LYS A 149 1.94 6.62 15.44
C LYS A 149 3.43 6.50 15.16
N LYS A 150 3.92 5.27 14.99
CA LYS A 150 5.33 4.93 14.84
C LYS A 150 5.50 3.71 13.96
N ILE A 151 6.61 3.67 13.25
CA ILE A 151 7.10 2.48 12.56
C ILE A 151 7.96 1.72 13.57
N GLU A 152 7.53 0.54 13.99
CA GLU A 152 8.17 -0.29 15.02
C GLU A 152 7.85 -1.77 14.78
N ASN A 153 8.62 -2.68 15.39
CA ASN A 153 8.35 -4.12 15.42
C ASN A 153 8.34 -4.79 14.01
N LEU A 154 9.16 -4.30 13.09
CA LEU A 154 9.35 -4.87 11.75
C LEU A 154 10.72 -5.54 11.57
N GLU A 155 11.48 -5.77 12.63
CA GLU A 155 12.88 -6.23 12.59
C GLU A 155 13.03 -7.62 11.96
N ASN A 156 11.97 -8.43 12.01
CA ASN A 156 11.95 -9.79 11.46
C ASN A 156 11.39 -9.86 10.04
N ASN A 157 10.73 -8.81 9.53
CA ASN A 157 10.07 -8.78 8.22
C ASN A 157 11.03 -8.27 7.14
N ILE A 158 12.26 -8.81 7.12
CA ILE A 158 13.36 -8.35 6.27
C ILE A 158 13.11 -8.51 4.76
N ASN A 159 12.15 -9.35 4.38
CA ASN A 159 11.77 -9.61 2.98
C ASN A 159 10.74 -8.61 2.45
N LEU A 160 10.30 -7.63 3.26
CA LEU A 160 9.35 -6.61 2.81
C LEU A 160 9.88 -5.86 1.59
N ARG A 161 9.08 -5.88 0.53
CA ARG A 161 9.29 -5.14 -0.72
C ARG A 161 8.39 -3.92 -0.80
N ARG A 162 7.17 -4.00 -0.25
CA ARG A 162 6.22 -2.89 -0.29
C ARG A 162 5.61 -2.66 1.09
N LEU A 163 5.73 -1.42 1.57
CA LEU A 163 5.19 -0.99 2.86
C LEU A 163 4.33 0.26 2.66
N PHE A 164 3.04 0.12 2.94
CA PHE A 164 2.07 1.20 2.83
C PHE A 164 1.51 1.56 4.20
N LEU A 165 1.66 2.83 4.55
CA LEU A 165 1.36 3.41 5.86
C LEU A 165 0.63 4.76 5.70
N GLY A 166 -0.04 4.96 4.56
CA GLY A 166 -0.77 6.19 4.27
C GLY A 166 -1.90 6.47 5.27
N ALA A 167 -2.30 7.72 5.43
CA ALA A 167 -3.41 8.13 6.33
C ALA A 167 -3.26 7.55 7.76
N ASN A 168 -2.10 7.78 8.37
CA ASN A 168 -1.81 7.41 9.76
C ASN A 168 -1.39 8.65 10.57
N GLN A 169 -0.87 8.44 11.79
CA GLN A 169 -0.41 9.50 12.69
C GLN A 169 1.11 9.47 12.90
N ILE A 170 1.86 8.97 11.92
CA ILE A 170 3.30 8.79 12.00
C ILE A 170 4.00 10.15 11.94
N ARG A 171 4.96 10.37 12.83
CA ARG A 171 5.67 11.66 12.99
C ARG A 171 7.09 11.65 12.48
N LYS A 172 7.68 10.46 12.36
CA LYS A 172 9.07 10.25 11.99
C LYS A 172 9.19 8.96 11.19
N ILE A 173 10.04 8.98 10.18
CA ILE A 173 10.50 7.78 9.49
C ILE A 173 11.66 7.23 10.32
N GLU A 174 11.44 6.09 10.96
CA GLU A 174 12.41 5.40 11.82
C GLU A 174 12.22 3.89 11.68
N ASN A 175 13.22 3.10 12.08
CA ASN A 175 13.15 1.64 12.09
C ASN A 175 12.78 1.03 10.72
N VAL A 176 13.30 1.60 9.64
CA VAL A 176 13.17 1.05 8.28
C VAL A 176 14.50 0.63 7.67
N GLY A 177 15.64 1.05 8.23
CA GLY A 177 16.97 0.81 7.64
C GLY A 177 17.37 -0.65 7.48
N HIS A 178 16.74 -1.57 8.22
CA HIS A 178 16.93 -3.02 8.07
C HIS A 178 16.11 -3.65 6.93
N LEU A 179 15.17 -2.91 6.33
CA LEU A 179 14.33 -3.38 5.21
C LEU A 179 15.05 -3.20 3.87
N LEU A 180 16.18 -3.90 3.71
CA LEU A 180 17.12 -3.68 2.61
C LEU A 180 16.54 -3.97 1.21
N TYR A 181 15.47 -4.77 1.12
CA TYR A 181 14.79 -5.14 -0.12
C TYR A 181 13.55 -4.29 -0.42
N LEU A 182 13.30 -3.22 0.35
CA LEU A 182 12.13 -2.38 0.17
C LEU A 182 12.21 -1.63 -1.15
N ASP A 183 11.31 -1.95 -2.06
CA ASP A 183 11.15 -1.31 -3.38
C ASP A 183 10.21 -0.08 -3.28
N VAL A 184 9.17 -0.16 -2.43
CA VAL A 184 8.14 0.87 -2.30
C VAL A 184 7.88 1.22 -0.84
N LEU A 185 7.97 2.51 -0.50
CA LEU A 185 7.57 3.05 0.79
C LEU A 185 6.54 4.17 0.60
N SER A 186 5.34 3.97 1.13
CA SER A 186 4.23 4.92 1.02
C SER A 186 3.77 5.40 2.39
N LEU A 187 3.90 6.71 2.62
CA LEU A 187 3.55 7.41 3.86
C LEU A 187 2.71 8.69 3.63
N PRO A 188 1.82 8.77 2.61
CA PRO A 188 1.03 9.98 2.40
C PRO A 188 0.09 10.26 3.57
N ALA A 189 -0.31 11.52 3.75
CA ALA A 189 -1.28 11.92 4.78
C ALA A 189 -0.88 11.47 6.20
N ASN A 190 0.38 11.72 6.58
CA ASN A 190 0.90 11.52 7.94
C ASN A 190 1.26 12.89 8.56
N ILE A 191 2.01 12.88 9.67
CA ILE A 191 2.44 14.08 10.41
C ILE A 191 3.97 14.23 10.33
N LEU A 192 4.57 13.79 9.22
CA LEU A 192 6.02 13.90 9.01
C LEU A 192 6.39 15.37 8.81
N THR A 193 7.51 15.79 9.39
CA THR A 193 8.03 17.16 9.23
C THR A 193 9.39 17.22 8.54
N LYS A 194 10.02 16.06 8.39
CA LYS A 194 11.36 15.87 7.84
C LYS A 194 11.43 14.54 7.10
N MET A 195 12.36 14.47 6.17
CA MET A 195 12.80 13.20 5.58
C MET A 195 13.99 12.72 6.40
N GLU A 196 13.93 11.55 7.01
CA GLU A 196 15.03 11.00 7.82
C GLU A 196 14.98 9.48 7.83
N GLY A 197 16.08 8.80 8.17
CA GLY A 197 16.08 7.33 8.31
C GLY A 197 15.94 6.55 6.99
N LEU A 198 16.09 7.20 5.84
CA LEU A 198 15.96 6.60 4.50
C LEU A 198 17.32 6.23 3.87
N ASP A 199 18.43 6.73 4.41
CA ASP A 199 19.77 6.58 3.80
C ASP A 199 20.25 5.13 3.65
N GLU A 200 19.64 4.19 4.37
CA GLU A 200 19.99 2.76 4.38
C GLU A 200 19.09 1.91 3.45
N LEU A 201 18.31 2.54 2.56
CA LEU A 201 17.38 1.87 1.64
C LEU A 201 17.89 1.94 0.18
N PRO A 202 18.92 1.16 -0.20
CA PRO A 202 19.58 1.32 -1.50
C PRO A 202 18.69 0.94 -2.69
N HIS A 203 17.72 0.05 -2.48
CA HIS A 203 16.83 -0.50 -3.51
C HIS A 203 15.47 0.18 -3.60
N LEU A 204 15.24 1.24 -2.82
CA LEU A 204 13.97 1.97 -2.84
C LEU A 204 13.80 2.65 -4.19
N LYS A 205 12.73 2.28 -4.90
CA LYS A 205 12.37 2.83 -6.22
C LYS A 205 11.29 3.88 -6.11
N GLU A 206 10.35 3.71 -5.19
CA GLU A 206 9.19 4.60 -5.06
C GLU A 206 9.04 5.08 -3.62
N LEU A 207 9.02 6.40 -3.45
CA LEU A 207 8.84 7.06 -2.16
C LEU A 207 7.68 8.06 -2.23
N TYR A 208 6.59 7.73 -1.53
CA TYR A 208 5.40 8.57 -1.47
C TYR A 208 5.27 9.26 -0.12
N LEU A 209 5.40 10.58 -0.10
CA LEU A 209 5.39 11.43 1.10
C LEU A 209 4.38 12.59 0.99
N ALA A 210 3.42 12.50 0.08
CA ALA A 210 2.44 13.55 -0.12
C ALA A 210 1.63 13.88 1.15
N GLN A 211 1.11 15.11 1.23
CA GLN A 211 0.22 15.53 2.32
C GLN A 211 0.85 15.37 3.72
N ASN A 212 2.10 15.80 3.86
CA ASN A 212 2.81 15.86 5.14
C ASN A 212 3.18 17.33 5.47
N GLY A 213 4.05 17.53 6.45
CA GLY A 213 4.60 18.83 6.84
C GLY A 213 6.09 19.00 6.52
N ILE A 214 6.61 18.28 5.51
CA ILE A 214 8.04 18.26 5.16
C ILE A 214 8.46 19.62 4.59
N GLN A 215 9.61 20.12 5.04
CA GLN A 215 10.11 21.46 4.70
C GLN A 215 11.34 21.45 3.78
N ARG A 216 12.09 20.35 3.75
CA ARG A 216 13.31 20.19 2.96
C ARG A 216 13.45 18.74 2.52
N ILE A 217 14.18 18.54 1.43
CA ILE A 217 14.64 17.23 0.99
C ILE A 217 15.98 16.95 1.69
N GLU A 218 16.02 15.88 2.49
CA GLU A 218 17.21 15.46 3.22
C GLU A 218 17.18 13.93 3.42
N GLY A 219 18.30 13.30 3.79
CA GLY A 219 18.35 11.85 4.02
C GLY A 219 18.09 10.97 2.79
N VAL A 220 18.39 11.48 1.59
CA VAL A 220 18.23 10.76 0.31
C VAL A 220 19.56 10.34 -0.31
N ALA A 221 20.66 10.35 0.45
CA ALA A 221 21.99 10.10 -0.10
C ALA A 221 22.17 8.65 -0.57
N GLY A 222 21.47 7.71 0.09
CA GLY A 222 21.52 6.28 -0.22
C GLY A 222 20.55 5.80 -1.29
N LEU A 223 19.56 6.60 -1.70
CA LEU A 223 18.42 6.18 -2.53
C LEU A 223 18.76 6.10 -4.04
N ARG A 224 19.77 5.32 -4.40
CA ARG A 224 20.35 5.32 -5.77
C ARG A 224 19.42 4.78 -6.85
N ASP A 225 18.49 3.91 -6.47
CA ASP A 225 17.54 3.28 -7.39
C ASP A 225 16.21 4.05 -7.47
N LEU A 226 16.09 5.21 -6.80
CA LEU A 226 14.83 5.96 -6.74
C LEU A 226 14.40 6.47 -8.11
N GLN A 227 13.18 6.13 -8.48
CA GLN A 227 12.51 6.47 -9.74
C GLN A 227 11.39 7.49 -9.50
N ILE A 228 10.62 7.31 -8.42
CA ILE A 228 9.48 8.16 -8.08
C ILE A 228 9.70 8.80 -6.71
N LEU A 229 9.64 10.14 -6.67
CA LEU A 229 9.63 10.93 -5.44
C LEU A 229 8.40 11.84 -5.41
N ASP A 230 7.43 11.48 -4.58
CA ASP A 230 6.22 12.26 -4.36
C ASP A 230 6.27 13.05 -3.05
N LEU A 231 6.35 14.36 -3.18
CA LEU A 231 6.35 15.37 -2.12
C LEU A 231 5.19 16.36 -2.30
N ASN A 232 4.13 16.00 -3.02
CA ASN A 232 2.98 16.86 -3.22
C ASN A 232 2.35 17.29 -1.89
N HIS A 233 1.77 18.50 -1.83
CA HIS A 233 1.05 18.98 -0.64
C HIS A 233 1.89 18.95 0.64
N ASN A 234 3.14 19.43 0.57
CA ASN A 234 4.02 19.60 1.72
C ASN A 234 4.27 21.09 2.01
N ARG A 235 5.38 21.42 2.68
CA ARG A 235 5.77 22.78 3.04
C ARG A 235 7.20 23.07 2.59
N LEU A 236 7.64 22.49 1.48
CA LEU A 236 9.00 22.66 0.97
C LEU A 236 9.28 24.14 0.70
N GLU A 237 10.24 24.71 1.43
CA GLU A 237 10.73 26.09 1.21
C GLU A 237 11.92 26.11 0.25
N GLU A 238 12.58 24.96 0.09
CA GLU A 238 13.62 24.69 -0.90
C GLU A 238 13.56 23.21 -1.30
N ALA A 239 13.94 22.92 -2.54
CA ALA A 239 14.13 21.57 -3.04
C ALA A 239 15.52 21.50 -3.66
N ARG A 240 16.49 21.02 -2.88
CA ARG A 240 17.92 20.92 -3.22
C ARG A 240 18.51 19.60 -2.70
N GLY A 241 19.67 19.21 -3.22
CA GLY A 241 20.44 18.08 -2.71
C GLY A 241 19.93 16.70 -3.15
N PHE A 242 19.30 16.62 -4.33
CA PHE A 242 18.82 15.36 -4.91
C PHE A 242 19.24 15.16 -6.37
N SER A 243 20.06 16.04 -6.92
CA SER A 243 20.68 15.91 -8.25
C SER A 243 21.50 14.62 -8.47
N HIS A 244 21.93 13.93 -7.41
CA HIS A 244 22.59 12.62 -7.53
C HIS A 244 21.63 11.45 -7.81
N LEU A 245 20.31 11.65 -7.76
CA LEU A 245 19.28 10.64 -8.01
C LEU A 245 19.08 10.39 -9.51
N GLN A 246 20.10 9.85 -10.17
CA GLN A 246 20.20 9.72 -11.64
C GLN A 246 19.16 8.77 -12.28
N ASN A 247 18.43 8.01 -11.46
CA ASN A 247 17.36 7.13 -11.91
C ASN A 247 15.96 7.76 -11.80
N LEU A 248 15.85 8.98 -11.26
CA LEU A 248 14.55 9.63 -11.02
C LEU A 248 13.87 9.97 -12.35
N THR A 249 12.67 9.42 -12.55
CA THR A 249 11.79 9.65 -13.70
C THR A 249 10.65 10.60 -13.35
N ASP A 250 10.22 10.56 -12.09
CA ASP A 250 9.02 11.22 -11.61
C ASP A 250 9.33 12.06 -10.36
N PHE A 251 9.13 13.37 -10.46
CA PHE A 251 9.30 14.29 -9.33
C PHE A 251 8.03 15.12 -9.13
N TRP A 252 7.34 14.88 -8.01
CA TRP A 252 6.08 15.55 -7.73
C TRP A 252 6.22 16.44 -6.50
N ALA A 253 6.16 17.75 -6.71
CA ALA A 253 6.25 18.76 -5.65
C ALA A 253 5.18 19.85 -5.79
N LYS A 254 4.01 19.50 -6.35
CA LYS A 254 2.84 20.38 -6.42
C LYS A 254 2.42 20.82 -5.03
N GLN A 255 1.89 22.04 -4.92
CA GLN A 255 1.36 22.58 -3.68
C GLN A 255 2.40 22.59 -2.55
N ASN A 256 3.51 23.28 -2.77
CA ASN A 256 4.57 23.52 -1.80
C ASN A 256 4.82 25.03 -1.64
N LYS A 257 5.96 25.44 -1.09
CA LYS A 257 6.33 26.85 -0.86
C LYS A 257 7.61 27.25 -1.59
N LEU A 258 7.90 26.61 -2.72
CA LEU A 258 9.13 26.87 -3.47
C LEU A 258 9.12 28.30 -4.05
N PRO A 259 10.04 29.19 -3.63
CA PRO A 259 9.98 30.61 -3.98
C PRO A 259 10.58 30.95 -5.34
N ASP A 260 11.48 30.10 -5.84
CA ASP A 260 12.28 30.39 -7.02
C ASP A 260 12.52 29.15 -7.89
N TRP A 261 13.28 29.37 -8.97
CA TRP A 261 13.54 28.41 -10.03
C TRP A 261 14.64 27.40 -9.71
N SER A 262 15.27 27.44 -8.52
CA SER A 262 16.43 26.60 -8.21
C SER A 262 16.16 25.10 -8.35
N VAL A 263 14.97 24.63 -8.00
CA VAL A 263 14.58 23.22 -8.21
C VAL A 263 14.69 22.81 -9.69
N VAL A 264 14.38 23.71 -10.61
CA VAL A 264 14.44 23.45 -12.06
C VAL A 264 15.87 23.68 -12.59
N ASP A 265 16.45 24.83 -12.28
CA ASP A 265 17.69 25.33 -12.89
C ASP A 265 18.96 24.69 -12.28
N GLU A 266 18.89 24.15 -11.05
CA GLU A 266 20.05 23.57 -10.33
C GLU A 266 19.92 22.06 -10.05
N GLU A 267 18.70 21.52 -9.90
CA GLU A 267 18.50 20.09 -9.55
C GLU A 267 17.94 19.26 -10.70
N LEU A 268 16.70 19.55 -11.16
CA LEU A 268 16.02 18.74 -12.17
C LEU A 268 16.75 18.71 -13.51
N VAL A 269 17.40 19.80 -13.92
CA VAL A 269 18.19 19.86 -15.16
C VAL A 269 19.36 18.87 -15.19
N LEU A 270 19.81 18.40 -14.02
CA LEU A 270 20.90 17.43 -13.87
C LEU A 270 20.41 15.98 -13.87
N LEU A 271 19.10 15.74 -13.96
CA LEU A 271 18.50 14.41 -13.94
C LEU A 271 18.22 13.92 -15.36
N PRO A 272 18.98 12.94 -15.88
CA PRO A 272 18.92 12.57 -17.30
C PRO A 272 17.65 11.81 -17.67
N LYS A 273 16.96 11.19 -16.69
CA LYS A 273 15.77 10.35 -16.91
C LYS A 273 14.46 11.03 -16.54
N ILE A 274 14.50 12.28 -16.08
CA ILE A 274 13.28 12.97 -15.63
C ILE A 274 12.29 13.13 -16.79
N ASP A 275 11.06 12.69 -16.58
CA ASP A 275 9.99 12.66 -17.58
C ASP A 275 8.69 13.33 -17.10
N LEU A 276 8.24 12.99 -15.88
CA LEU A 276 7.00 13.53 -15.31
C LEU A 276 7.31 14.43 -14.11
N VAL A 277 6.90 15.70 -14.21
CA VAL A 277 7.15 16.70 -13.17
C VAL A 277 5.87 17.41 -12.78
N TYR A 278 5.53 17.45 -11.49
CA TYR A 278 4.45 18.31 -10.95
C TYR A 278 5.06 19.41 -10.09
N LEU A 279 4.84 20.67 -10.48
CA LEU A 279 5.38 21.85 -9.80
C LEU A 279 4.33 22.96 -9.61
N GLU A 280 3.12 22.79 -10.12
CA GLU A 280 2.02 23.75 -9.96
C GLU A 280 1.70 24.07 -8.49
N ASN A 281 1.10 25.22 -8.27
CA ASN A 281 0.74 25.74 -6.93
C ASN A 281 1.95 25.92 -6.00
N ASN A 282 3.10 26.30 -6.56
CA ASN A 282 4.23 26.87 -5.84
C ASN A 282 4.34 28.38 -6.14
N PRO A 283 4.89 29.21 -5.23
CA PRO A 283 5.08 30.64 -5.47
C PRO A 283 5.77 30.97 -6.80
N PHE A 284 6.82 30.24 -7.20
CA PHE A 284 7.47 30.50 -8.51
C PHE A 284 6.58 30.16 -9.72
N SER A 285 5.63 29.24 -9.56
CA SER A 285 4.73 28.79 -10.63
C SER A 285 3.61 29.77 -10.94
N GLU A 286 3.42 30.83 -10.13
CA GLU A 286 2.49 31.92 -10.41
C GLU A 286 2.97 32.85 -11.53
N ASN A 287 4.23 32.70 -11.99
CA ASN A 287 4.75 33.47 -13.11
C ASN A 287 4.06 33.07 -14.43
N GLU A 288 3.68 34.07 -15.24
CA GLU A 288 3.08 33.87 -16.57
C GLU A 288 3.96 33.00 -17.49
N ASP A 289 5.29 33.05 -17.31
CA ASP A 289 6.24 32.28 -18.11
C ASP A 289 6.47 30.84 -17.61
N TYR A 290 5.69 30.38 -16.61
CA TYR A 290 6.01 29.16 -15.88
C TYR A 290 6.17 27.93 -16.77
N ARG A 291 5.10 27.55 -17.49
CA ARG A 291 5.13 26.37 -18.36
C ARG A 291 6.16 26.53 -19.49
N PRO A 292 6.18 27.61 -20.29
CA PRO A 292 7.18 27.79 -21.35
C PRO A 292 8.62 27.70 -20.84
N ARG A 293 8.90 28.24 -19.64
CA ARG A 293 10.23 28.21 -19.03
C ARG A 293 10.63 26.80 -18.62
N VAL A 294 9.79 26.10 -17.85
CA VAL A 294 10.09 24.71 -17.42
C VAL A 294 10.33 23.81 -18.63
N ILE A 295 9.45 23.89 -19.63
CA ILE A 295 9.56 23.09 -20.86
C ILE A 295 10.87 23.40 -21.61
N ARG A 296 11.30 24.67 -21.64
CA ARG A 296 12.58 25.05 -22.29
C ARG A 296 13.79 24.57 -21.49
N THR A 297 13.76 24.66 -20.16
CA THR A 297 14.89 24.26 -19.30
C THR A 297 15.01 22.74 -19.18
N LEU A 298 13.88 22.03 -19.18
CA LEU A 298 13.80 20.57 -19.11
C LEU A 298 13.34 20.02 -20.47
N PRO A 299 14.26 19.79 -21.43
CA PRO A 299 13.89 19.34 -22.76
C PRO A 299 13.43 17.88 -22.81
N THR A 300 13.74 17.08 -21.79
CA THR A 300 13.45 15.63 -21.74
C THR A 300 12.02 15.32 -21.31
N ILE A 301 11.39 16.17 -20.50
CA ILE A 301 10.07 15.87 -19.94
C ILE A 301 9.00 15.76 -21.02
N THR A 302 8.17 14.73 -20.94
CA THR A 302 6.96 14.60 -21.79
C THR A 302 5.74 15.20 -21.10
N ARG A 303 5.72 15.24 -19.77
CA ARG A 303 4.59 15.71 -18.96
C ARG A 303 5.01 16.73 -17.91
N LEU A 304 4.29 17.85 -17.91
CA LEU A 304 4.41 18.89 -16.89
C LEU A 304 3.03 19.13 -16.28
N ASP A 305 2.93 18.91 -14.98
CA ASP A 305 1.69 18.90 -14.21
C ASP A 305 0.68 17.92 -14.84
N SER A 306 -0.58 18.32 -14.99
CA SER A 306 -1.64 17.48 -15.55
C SER A 306 -1.59 17.34 -17.08
N ASP A 307 -0.74 18.12 -17.76
CA ASP A 307 -0.78 18.27 -19.22
C ASP A 307 0.47 17.72 -19.91
N PHE A 308 0.28 17.15 -21.09
CA PHE A 308 1.39 16.80 -21.98
C PHE A 308 2.06 18.06 -22.54
N CYS A 309 3.39 18.07 -22.54
CA CYS A 309 4.18 19.11 -23.21
C CYS A 309 4.91 18.61 -24.46
N ARG A 310 5.11 17.28 -24.57
CA ARG A 310 5.67 16.59 -25.75
C ARG A 310 4.96 15.26 -25.95
N ALA A 311 5.03 14.72 -27.16
CA ALA A 311 4.58 13.35 -27.39
C ALA A 311 5.53 12.37 -26.65
N PRO A 312 5.01 11.30 -26.03
CA PRO A 312 5.86 10.27 -25.46
C PRO A 312 6.74 9.68 -26.56
N SER A 313 8.03 9.49 -26.29
CA SER A 313 8.94 8.85 -27.22
C SER A 313 8.45 7.42 -27.49
N GLN A 314 8.16 7.09 -28.75
CA GLN A 314 7.93 5.72 -29.22
C GLN A 314 9.23 4.91 -29.16
N ASN A 315 9.77 4.66 -27.98
CA ASN A 315 10.90 3.78 -27.75
C ASN A 315 10.64 3.10 -26.42
N ASN A 316 10.11 1.87 -26.46
CA ASN A 316 10.12 0.82 -25.43
C ASN A 316 9.12 -0.33 -25.74
N GLU A 317 8.72 -0.54 -27.00
CA GLU A 317 8.02 -1.79 -27.39
C GLU A 317 8.98 -2.85 -27.97
N ASP A 318 10.25 -2.49 -28.25
CA ASP A 318 11.20 -3.40 -28.93
C ASP A 318 12.19 -4.12 -27.98
N GLU A 319 12.14 -3.89 -26.65
CA GLU A 319 13.04 -4.58 -25.70
C GLU A 319 12.43 -5.85 -25.07
N ASP A 320 11.11 -6.08 -25.17
CA ASP A 320 10.45 -7.28 -24.64
C ASP A 320 10.40 -8.47 -25.62
N GLU A 321 10.71 -8.28 -26.92
CA GLU A 321 10.73 -9.38 -27.91
C GLU A 321 12.09 -10.12 -28.01
N ALA A 322 13.14 -9.65 -27.32
CA ALA A 322 14.46 -10.28 -27.35
C ALA A 322 14.74 -11.27 -26.18
N ALA A 323 13.80 -11.44 -25.24
CA ALA A 323 13.92 -12.36 -24.11
C ALA A 323 13.12 -13.67 -24.26
N ALA A 324 12.51 -13.91 -25.43
CA ALA A 324 11.76 -15.13 -25.73
C ALA A 324 12.31 -15.86 -26.98
N VAL A 325 13.54 -16.37 -26.89
CA VAL A 325 14.02 -17.49 -27.73
C VAL A 325 14.82 -18.48 -26.89
#